data_AF-A0A2S2PVC8-F1
#
_entry.id   AF-A0A2S2PVC8-F1
#
_cell.length_a   1.000
_cell.length_b   1.000
_cell.length_c   1.000
_cell.angle_alpha   90.00
_cell.angle_beta   90.00
_cell.angle_gamma   90.00
#
_symmetry.space_group_name_H-M   'P 1'
#
loop_
_entity.id
_entity.type
_entity.pdbx_description
1 polymer ?
#
loop_
_entity_poly.entity_id
_entity_poly.type
_entity_poly.pdbx_seq_one_letter_code
_entity_poly.pdbx_strand_id
1 'polypeptide(L)'
;MDQQKALTFARFSRQMKLAIREQNDPNPDTNYKLASIIEMAKKNSMPKDTILNAIKIHSSSKAEPIWFEIKGPRGSIFLIQALTENPRLMKQNLNTLIRKSGFSYCDSGAKHLFIHKGIIIAKPSQDIKNADDECIEHAINAGAEEVEIIDDDLKPGYFKRLNERSISTDVRGANFMSATTLSVKYYGRSSLFPHKMFPTFTNIW
;
A
#
# COMPACT_ATOMS: atom_id res chain seq x y z
N MET A 1 31.60 -19.19 -4.71
CA MET A 1 31.41 -18.18 -3.64
C MET A 1 30.89 -16.85 -4.19
N ASP A 2 31.25 -16.43 -5.41
CA ASP A 2 30.75 -15.16 -6.01
C ASP A 2 29.33 -15.22 -6.59
N GLN A 3 28.92 -16.35 -7.19
CA GLN A 3 27.59 -16.44 -7.82
C GLN A 3 26.44 -16.27 -6.81
N GLN A 4 26.56 -16.81 -5.60
CA GLN A 4 25.53 -16.64 -4.55
C GLN A 4 25.42 -15.19 -4.08
N LYS A 5 26.54 -14.45 -3.99
CA LYS A 5 26.55 -13.02 -3.66
C LYS A 5 25.94 -12.19 -4.79
N ALA A 6 26.29 -12.48 -6.05
CA ALA A 6 25.70 -11.82 -7.20
C ALA A 6 24.18 -12.00 -7.27
N LEU A 7 23.67 -13.22 -7.01
CA LEU A 7 22.23 -13.50 -6.94
C LEU A 7 21.55 -12.73 -5.79
N THR A 8 22.22 -12.66 -4.63
CA THR A 8 21.72 -11.90 -3.48
C THR A 8 21.61 -10.40 -3.78
N PHE A 9 22.62 -9.83 -4.43
CA PHE A 9 22.62 -8.42 -4.83
C PHE A 9 21.57 -8.13 -5.91
N ALA A 10 21.39 -9.03 -6.87
CA ALA A 10 20.31 -8.94 -7.85
C ALA A 10 18.93 -8.94 -7.17
N ARG A 11 18.74 -9.77 -6.13
CA ARG A 11 17.51 -9.79 -5.33
C ARG A 11 17.26 -8.46 -4.63
N PHE A 12 18.27 -7.88 -3.98
CA PHE A 12 18.14 -6.58 -3.32
C PHE A 12 17.86 -5.45 -4.31
N SER A 13 18.54 -5.42 -5.45
CA SER A 13 18.28 -4.45 -6.52
C SER A 13 16.83 -4.52 -7.00
N ARG A 14 16.29 -5.74 -7.21
CA ARG A 14 14.87 -5.93 -7.56
C ARG A 14 13.94 -5.43 -6.47
N GLN A 15 14.25 -5.68 -5.20
CA GLN A 15 13.42 -5.19 -4.08
C GLN A 15 13.45 -3.65 -3.98
N MET A 16 14.63 -3.01 -4.16
CA MET A 16 14.74 -1.55 -4.20
C MET A 16 13.90 -0.98 -5.35
N LYS A 17 14.00 -1.56 -6.55
CA LYS A 17 13.15 -1.20 -7.69
C LYS A 17 11.67 -1.19 -7.34
N LEU A 18 11.19 -2.25 -6.67
CA LEU A 18 9.78 -2.36 -6.25
C LEU A 18 9.39 -1.32 -5.21
N ALA A 19 10.23 -1.11 -4.17
CA ALA A 19 9.95 -0.12 -3.13
C ALA A 19 9.88 1.31 -3.68
N ILE A 20 10.81 1.67 -4.58
CA ILE A 20 10.82 2.98 -5.26
C ILE A 20 9.54 3.15 -6.07
N ARG A 21 9.14 2.09 -6.78
CA ARG A 21 8.00 2.07 -7.68
C ARG A 21 6.65 2.16 -6.99
N GLU A 22 6.48 1.46 -5.88
CA GLU A 22 5.23 1.46 -5.10
C GLU A 22 4.88 2.85 -4.56
N GLN A 23 5.90 3.62 -4.12
CA GLN A 23 5.70 4.95 -3.55
C GLN A 23 6.04 6.07 -4.53
N ASN A 24 6.52 5.72 -5.74
CA ASN A 24 7.10 6.66 -6.69
C ASN A 24 8.16 7.60 -6.06
N ASP A 25 8.90 7.07 -5.09
CA ASP A 25 9.81 7.83 -4.23
C ASP A 25 11.15 7.09 -4.09
N PRO A 26 12.23 7.60 -4.72
CA PRO A 26 13.56 7.03 -4.62
C PRO A 26 14.33 7.46 -3.37
N ASN A 27 13.76 8.32 -2.51
CA ASN A 27 14.44 8.82 -1.32
C ASN A 27 14.22 7.87 -0.12
N PRO A 28 15.28 7.26 0.44
CA PRO A 28 15.13 6.38 1.59
C PRO A 28 14.69 7.09 2.87
N ASP A 29 14.86 8.41 2.99
CA ASP A 29 14.43 9.16 4.18
C ASP A 29 12.90 9.26 4.28
N THR A 30 12.23 9.24 3.12
CA THR A 30 10.76 9.32 2.99
C THR A 30 10.13 7.98 2.61
N ASN A 31 10.93 7.03 2.09
CA ASN A 31 10.51 5.67 1.76
C ASN A 31 11.11 4.63 2.73
N TYR A 32 10.39 4.36 3.82
CA TYR A 32 10.83 3.40 4.86
C TYR A 32 11.09 1.98 4.35
N LYS A 33 10.34 1.54 3.33
CA LYS A 33 10.53 0.22 2.71
C LYS A 33 11.87 0.16 2.00
N LEU A 34 12.21 1.21 1.25
CA LEU A 34 13.52 1.36 0.60
C LEU A 34 14.64 1.42 1.65
N ALA A 35 14.46 2.19 2.73
CA ALA A 35 15.44 2.27 3.83
C ALA A 35 15.74 0.89 4.45
N SER A 36 14.70 0.11 4.76
CA SER A 36 14.86 -1.23 5.31
C SER A 36 15.60 -2.18 4.36
N ILE A 37 15.30 -2.12 3.06
CA ILE A 37 16.00 -2.92 2.04
C ILE A 37 17.47 -2.52 1.93
N ILE A 38 17.78 -1.22 1.99
CA ILE A 38 19.16 -0.72 2.00
C ILE A 38 19.92 -1.23 3.22
N GLU A 39 19.30 -1.24 4.39
CA GLU A 39 19.92 -1.76 5.61
C GLU A 39 20.23 -3.27 5.48
N MET A 40 19.29 -4.06 4.97
CA MET A 40 19.50 -5.49 4.71
C MET A 40 20.59 -5.73 3.66
N ALA A 41 20.65 -4.92 2.60
CA ALA A 41 21.68 -5.01 1.58
C ALA A 41 23.08 -4.71 2.16
N LYS A 42 23.20 -3.67 3.00
CA LYS A 42 24.45 -3.36 3.73
C LYS A 42 24.88 -4.49 4.66
N LYS A 43 23.94 -5.10 5.39
CA LYS A 43 24.19 -6.28 6.25
C LYS A 43 24.73 -7.49 5.48
N ASN A 44 24.42 -7.58 4.18
CA ASN A 44 24.93 -8.62 3.28
C ASN A 44 26.17 -8.19 2.49
N SER A 45 26.88 -7.15 2.95
CA SER A 45 28.12 -6.64 2.34
C SER A 45 27.95 -6.15 0.89
N MET A 46 26.75 -5.68 0.52
CA MET A 46 26.56 -5.01 -0.77
C MET A 46 27.27 -3.64 -0.74
N PRO A 47 28.18 -3.34 -1.70
CA PRO A 47 28.89 -2.07 -1.72
C PRO A 47 27.94 -0.87 -1.86
N LYS A 48 28.29 0.25 -1.20
CA LYS A 48 27.50 1.49 -1.22
C LYS A 48 27.23 1.97 -2.65
N ASP A 49 28.22 1.92 -3.53
CA ASP A 49 28.08 2.38 -4.91
C ASP A 49 27.11 1.50 -5.71
N THR A 50 27.07 0.19 -5.43
CA THR A 50 26.10 -0.72 -6.06
C THR A 50 24.67 -0.39 -5.61
N ILE A 51 24.48 -0.04 -4.35
CA ILE A 51 23.18 0.39 -3.81
C ILE A 51 22.75 1.71 -4.46
N LEU A 52 23.63 2.71 -4.49
CA LEU A 52 23.36 4.01 -5.10
C LEU A 52 23.03 3.89 -6.59
N ASN A 53 23.78 3.05 -7.32
CA ASN A 53 23.50 2.78 -8.73
C ASN A 53 22.14 2.10 -8.93
N ALA A 54 21.78 1.12 -8.10
CA ALA A 54 20.46 0.48 -8.18
C ALA A 54 19.33 1.51 -7.98
N ILE A 55 19.43 2.38 -6.97
CA ILE A 55 18.45 3.44 -6.74
C ILE A 55 18.38 4.40 -7.93
N LYS A 56 19.53 4.83 -8.45
CA LYS A 56 19.62 5.77 -9.59
C LYS A 56 19.02 5.19 -10.88
N ILE A 57 19.23 3.90 -11.15
CA ILE A 57 18.66 3.23 -12.34
C ILE A 57 17.13 3.20 -12.26
N HIS A 58 16.58 3.08 -11.06
CA HIS A 58 15.14 2.93 -10.85
C HIS A 58 14.41 4.24 -10.56
N SER A 59 15.12 5.31 -10.19
CA SER A 59 14.54 6.63 -9.95
C SER A 59 14.07 7.35 -11.22
N SER A 60 14.67 7.03 -12.37
CA SER A 60 14.30 7.62 -13.67
C SER A 60 13.05 6.97 -14.28
N SER A 61 12.66 5.78 -13.82
CA SER A 61 11.51 5.04 -14.30
C SER A 61 10.29 5.35 -13.43
N LYS A 62 9.70 6.54 -13.63
CA LYS A 62 8.34 6.80 -13.14
C LYS A 62 7.38 5.92 -13.95
N ALA A 63 7.07 4.74 -13.42
CA ALA A 63 6.03 3.91 -13.99
C ALA A 63 4.69 4.51 -13.58
N GLU A 64 3.87 4.89 -14.56
CA GLU A 64 2.49 5.28 -14.24
C GLU A 64 1.68 4.03 -13.91
N PRO A 65 0.91 4.04 -12.80
CA PRO A 65 0.06 2.92 -12.47
C PRO A 65 -1.06 2.78 -13.50
N ILE A 66 -1.33 1.54 -13.91
CA ILE A 66 -2.42 1.20 -14.80
C ILE A 66 -3.58 0.70 -13.95
N TRP A 67 -4.78 1.15 -14.31
CA TRP A 67 -6.02 0.80 -13.64
C TRP A 67 -6.82 -0.16 -14.52
N PHE A 68 -7.29 -1.25 -13.93
CA PHE A 68 -8.25 -2.15 -14.55
C PHE A 68 -9.54 -2.13 -13.73
N GLU A 69 -10.65 -1.85 -14.40
CA GLU A 69 -11.99 -1.83 -13.81
C GLU A 69 -12.70 -3.13 -14.18
N ILE A 70 -12.96 -3.97 -13.19
CA ILE A 70 -13.50 -5.32 -13.39
C ILE A 70 -14.86 -5.44 -12.68
N LYS A 71 -15.83 -5.99 -13.39
CA LYS A 71 -17.14 -6.35 -12.87
C LYS A 71 -17.15 -7.84 -12.54
N GLY A 72 -17.47 -8.16 -11.30
CA GLY A 72 -17.66 -9.52 -10.83
C GLY A 72 -19.13 -9.93 -10.74
N PRO A 73 -19.39 -11.17 -10.28
CA PRO A 73 -20.73 -11.67 -10.03
C PRO A 73 -21.55 -10.75 -9.13
N ARG A 74 -22.88 -10.76 -9.29
CA ARG A 74 -23.82 -9.97 -8.46
C ARG A 74 -23.57 -8.45 -8.48
N GLY A 75 -22.88 -7.93 -9.49
CA GLY A 75 -22.68 -6.49 -9.67
C GLY A 75 -21.54 -5.89 -8.85
N SER A 76 -20.71 -6.70 -8.19
CA SER A 76 -19.51 -6.22 -7.51
C SER A 76 -18.53 -5.57 -8.50
N ILE A 77 -17.87 -4.49 -8.10
CA ILE A 77 -16.89 -3.77 -8.91
C ILE A 77 -15.54 -3.82 -8.21
N PHE A 78 -14.50 -4.16 -8.97
CA PHE A 78 -13.12 -4.22 -8.54
C PHE A 78 -12.31 -3.17 -9.30
N LEU A 79 -11.52 -2.41 -8.58
CA LEU A 79 -10.53 -1.50 -9.15
C LEU A 79 -9.14 -2.05 -8.84
N ILE A 80 -8.48 -2.55 -9.88
CA ILE A 80 -7.16 -3.18 -9.76
C ILE A 80 -6.10 -2.17 -10.21
N GLN A 81 -5.20 -1.83 -9.30
CA GLN A 81 -3.97 -1.10 -9.62
C GLN A 81 -2.88 -2.09 -10.00
N ALA A 82 -2.20 -1.83 -11.11
CA ALA A 82 -1.02 -2.58 -11.48
C ALA A 82 0.11 -1.64 -11.88
N LEU A 83 1.33 -2.01 -11.50
CA LEU A 83 2.53 -1.34 -11.92
C LEU A 83 3.40 -2.32 -12.70
N THR A 84 3.52 -2.11 -14.00
CA THR A 84 4.15 -3.08 -14.90
C THR A 84 4.96 -2.39 -15.99
N GLU A 85 6.05 -3.03 -16.40
CA GLU A 85 6.84 -2.61 -17.56
C GLU A 85 6.22 -3.10 -18.87
N ASN A 86 5.33 -4.08 -18.79
CA ASN A 86 4.64 -4.63 -19.94
C ASN A 86 3.12 -4.63 -19.73
N PRO A 87 2.47 -3.47 -19.97
CA PRO A 87 1.01 -3.30 -19.87
C PRO A 87 0.24 -4.32 -20.71
N ARG A 88 0.77 -4.63 -21.91
CA ARG A 88 0.15 -5.55 -22.86
C ARG A 88 0.10 -6.98 -22.31
N LEU A 89 1.22 -7.46 -21.77
CA LEU A 89 1.29 -8.79 -21.16
C LEU A 89 0.40 -8.88 -19.91
N MET A 90 0.40 -7.83 -19.08
CA MET A 90 -0.47 -7.79 -17.90
C MET A 90 -1.95 -7.88 -18.30
N LYS A 91 -2.37 -7.11 -19.31
CA LYS A 91 -3.75 -7.17 -19.84
C LYS A 91 -4.09 -8.56 -20.39
N GLN A 92 -3.18 -9.22 -21.09
CA GLN A 92 -3.37 -10.59 -21.59
C GLN A 92 -3.54 -11.61 -20.46
N ASN A 93 -2.71 -11.53 -19.42
CA ASN A 93 -2.82 -12.39 -18.24
C ASN A 93 -4.13 -12.16 -17.50
N LEU A 94 -4.50 -10.90 -17.30
CA LEU A 94 -5.75 -10.52 -16.64
C LEU A 94 -6.98 -10.97 -17.44
N ASN A 95 -6.98 -10.82 -18.76
CA ASN A 95 -8.03 -11.34 -19.65
C ASN A 95 -8.28 -12.83 -19.43
N THR A 96 -7.21 -13.61 -19.30
CA THR A 96 -7.28 -15.06 -19.10
C THR A 96 -7.94 -15.39 -17.75
N LEU A 97 -7.57 -14.67 -16.69
CA LEU A 97 -8.15 -14.85 -15.35
C LEU A 97 -9.62 -14.43 -15.31
N ILE A 98 -9.95 -13.27 -15.86
CA ILE A 98 -11.32 -12.73 -15.92
C ILE A 98 -12.26 -13.73 -16.61
N ARG A 99 -11.86 -14.25 -17.77
CA ARG A 99 -12.66 -15.21 -18.54
C ARG A 99 -12.89 -16.52 -17.78
N LYS A 100 -11.88 -17.03 -17.08
CA LYS A 100 -11.99 -18.27 -16.30
C LYS A 100 -12.87 -18.12 -15.06
N SER A 101 -12.89 -16.93 -14.45
CA SER A 101 -13.60 -16.70 -13.19
C SER A 101 -15.05 -16.19 -13.38
N GLY A 102 -15.51 -15.98 -14.61
CA GLY A 102 -16.85 -15.42 -14.89
C GLY A 102 -16.97 -13.93 -14.60
N PHE A 103 -15.85 -13.20 -14.64
CA PHE A 103 -15.80 -11.75 -14.45
C PHE A 103 -15.83 -11.10 -15.84
N SER A 104 -16.06 -9.79 -15.91
CA SER A 104 -15.92 -9.00 -17.13
C SER A 104 -15.20 -7.69 -16.83
N TYR A 105 -14.72 -6.99 -17.86
CA TYR A 105 -14.35 -5.59 -17.68
C TYR A 105 -15.63 -4.77 -17.43
N CYS A 106 -15.50 -3.70 -16.67
CA CYS A 106 -16.54 -2.67 -16.61
C CYS A 106 -16.58 -1.91 -17.93
N ASP A 107 -17.75 -1.38 -18.27
CA ASP A 107 -17.85 -0.27 -19.20
C ASP A 107 -17.12 0.92 -18.58
N SER A 108 -16.36 1.67 -19.40
CA SER A 108 -15.41 2.67 -18.92
C SER A 108 -16.02 3.63 -17.90
N GLY A 109 -15.30 3.86 -16.79
CA GLY A 109 -15.61 4.97 -15.88
C GLY A 109 -15.88 4.52 -14.45
N ALA A 110 -15.91 3.24 -14.12
CA ALA A 110 -16.17 2.77 -12.75
C ALA A 110 -15.16 3.30 -11.72
N LYS A 111 -13.98 3.80 -12.11
CA LYS A 111 -13.04 4.48 -11.22
C LYS A 111 -13.67 5.63 -10.41
N HIS A 112 -14.65 6.36 -10.95
CA HIS A 112 -15.32 7.45 -10.20
C HIS A 112 -16.15 6.96 -9.01
N LEU A 113 -16.48 5.66 -9.00
CA LEU A 113 -17.13 5.01 -7.86
C LEU A 113 -16.14 4.81 -6.72
N PHE A 114 -14.84 4.97 -6.93
CA PHE A 114 -13.83 4.80 -5.89
C PHE A 114 -13.27 6.13 -5.39
N ILE A 115 -13.02 6.23 -4.09
CA ILE A 115 -12.28 7.33 -3.47
C ILE A 115 -10.95 6.79 -2.94
N HIS A 116 -9.86 7.43 -3.35
CA HIS A 116 -8.52 7.21 -2.82
C HIS A 116 -8.40 7.86 -1.44
N LYS A 117 -8.09 7.06 -0.41
CA LYS A 117 -7.91 7.57 0.96
C LYS A 117 -6.73 6.89 1.66
N GLY A 118 -6.02 7.67 2.48
CA GLY A 118 -4.99 7.14 3.38
C GLY A 118 -5.61 6.51 4.61
N ILE A 119 -5.04 5.39 5.06
CA ILE A 119 -5.43 4.69 6.28
C ILE A 119 -4.23 4.54 7.18
N ILE A 120 -4.35 4.98 8.42
CA ILE A 120 -3.39 4.63 9.49
C ILE A 120 -4.05 3.62 10.40
N ILE A 121 -3.35 2.51 10.66
CA ILE A 121 -3.73 1.55 11.69
C ILE A 121 -2.82 1.77 12.90
N ALA A 122 -3.40 2.12 14.04
CA ALA A 122 -2.68 2.37 15.28
C ALA A 122 -3.17 1.46 16.41
N LYS A 123 -2.27 1.05 17.31
CA LYS A 123 -2.63 0.31 18.52
C LYS A 123 -2.47 1.21 19.74
N PRO A 124 -3.38 1.13 20.73
CA PRO A 124 -3.21 1.90 21.96
C PRO A 124 -2.04 1.34 22.77
N SER A 125 -1.39 2.19 23.57
CA SER A 125 -0.43 1.71 24.58
C SER A 125 -1.18 0.93 25.67
N GLN A 126 -0.56 -0.13 26.21
CA GLN A 126 -1.19 -0.99 27.23
C GLN A 126 -1.49 -0.24 28.54
N ASP A 127 -0.82 0.87 28.78
CA ASP A 127 -0.90 1.64 30.02
C ASP A 127 -2.04 2.69 30.03
N ILE A 128 -2.75 2.84 28.91
CA ILE A 128 -3.81 3.84 28.76
C ILE A 128 -5.13 3.27 29.28
N LYS A 129 -5.71 3.92 30.30
CA LYS A 129 -7.09 3.68 30.72
C LYS A 129 -8.02 4.36 29.71
N ASN A 130 -9.11 3.69 29.32
CA ASN A 130 -10.04 4.18 28.28
C ASN A 130 -9.36 4.48 26.93
N ALA A 131 -8.49 3.55 26.51
CA ALA A 131 -7.73 3.62 25.26
C ALA A 131 -8.56 4.05 24.03
N ASP A 132 -9.79 3.56 23.93
CA ASP A 132 -10.65 3.83 22.78
C ASP A 132 -11.07 5.30 22.68
N ASP A 133 -11.50 5.90 23.78
CA ASP A 133 -11.93 7.31 23.82
C ASP A 133 -10.75 8.24 23.51
N GLU A 134 -9.59 7.99 24.12
CA GLU A 134 -8.37 8.79 23.86
C GLU A 134 -7.91 8.68 22.41
N CYS A 135 -7.99 7.48 21.82
CA CYS A 135 -7.57 7.27 20.44
C CYS A 135 -8.52 7.91 19.43
N ILE A 136 -9.84 7.90 19.70
CA ILE A 136 -10.83 8.63 18.91
C ILE A 136 -10.55 10.12 18.97
N GLU A 137 -10.37 10.67 20.17
CA GLU A 137 -10.10 12.11 20.36
C GLU A 137 -8.82 12.54 19.65
N HIS A 138 -7.74 11.77 19.79
CA HIS A 138 -6.49 12.01 19.06
C HIS A 138 -6.66 11.93 17.55
N ALA A 139 -7.43 10.97 17.03
CA ALA A 139 -7.67 10.86 15.60
C ALA A 139 -8.44 12.08 15.07
N ILE A 140 -9.45 12.55 15.79
CA ILE A 140 -10.21 13.77 15.46
C ILE A 140 -9.29 14.99 15.46
N ASN A 141 -8.50 15.18 16.53
CA ASN A 141 -7.54 16.28 16.65
C ASN A 141 -6.48 16.26 15.53
N ALA A 142 -6.09 15.06 15.08
CA ALA A 142 -5.17 14.87 13.97
C ALA A 142 -5.82 14.95 12.56
N GLY A 143 -7.08 15.37 12.49
CA GLY A 143 -7.83 15.60 11.24
C GLY A 143 -8.33 14.33 10.55
N ALA A 144 -8.63 13.27 11.29
CA ALA A 144 -9.29 12.08 10.73
C ALA A 144 -10.71 12.41 10.25
N GLU A 145 -11.05 11.99 9.03
CA GLU A 145 -12.42 12.14 8.52
C GLU A 145 -13.38 11.09 9.10
N GLU A 146 -12.85 9.95 9.52
CA GLU A 146 -13.60 8.81 10.04
C GLU A 146 -12.67 7.97 10.91
N VAL A 147 -13.22 7.45 12.00
CA VAL A 147 -12.55 6.58 12.97
C VAL A 147 -13.45 5.38 13.21
N GLU A 148 -12.87 4.19 13.13
CA GLU A 148 -13.55 2.93 13.41
C GLU A 148 -12.63 2.09 14.31
N ILE A 149 -13.23 1.52 15.35
CA ILE A 149 -12.57 0.59 16.28
C ILE A 149 -12.71 -0.81 15.68
N ILE A 150 -11.58 -1.48 15.48
CA ILE A 150 -11.56 -2.86 15.01
C ILE A 150 -11.44 -3.78 16.21
N ASP A 151 -12.49 -4.54 16.47
CA ASP A 151 -12.48 -5.63 17.45
C ASP A 151 -12.17 -6.94 16.71
N ASP A 152 -10.88 -7.22 16.55
CA ASP A 152 -10.40 -8.45 15.90
C ASP A 152 -9.30 -9.05 16.79
N ASP A 153 -9.55 -10.27 17.30
CA ASP A 153 -8.68 -11.04 18.20
C ASP A 153 -7.24 -11.20 17.67
N LEU A 154 -7.01 -10.92 16.39
CA LEU A 154 -5.69 -10.95 15.78
C LEU A 154 -4.96 -9.59 15.81
N LYS A 155 -5.65 -8.44 15.84
CA LYS A 155 -5.06 -7.08 15.85
C LYS A 155 -6.10 -6.02 16.30
N PRO A 156 -6.12 -5.57 17.57
CA PRO A 156 -6.85 -4.35 17.91
C PRO A 156 -6.17 -3.19 17.18
N GLY A 157 -6.92 -2.34 16.48
CA GLY A 157 -6.36 -1.21 15.75
C GLY A 157 -7.38 -0.15 15.35
N TYR A 158 -7.00 1.12 15.47
CA TYR A 158 -7.78 2.29 15.05
C TYR A 158 -7.52 2.61 13.58
N PHE A 159 -8.55 2.92 12.80
CA PHE A 159 -8.37 3.48 11.46
C PHE A 159 -8.33 5.02 11.49
N LYS A 160 -7.35 5.61 10.82
CA LYS A 160 -7.32 7.04 10.49
C LYS A 160 -7.57 7.23 9.01
N ARG A 161 -8.70 7.82 8.63
CA ARG A 161 -8.99 8.21 7.25
C ARG A 161 -8.38 9.58 6.95
N LEU A 162 -7.31 9.65 6.15
CA LEU A 162 -6.59 10.90 5.82
C LEU A 162 -6.79 11.32 4.37
N ASN A 163 -6.95 12.64 4.17
CA ASN A 163 -6.69 13.32 2.90
C ASN A 163 -5.18 13.50 2.65
N GLU A 164 -4.85 13.63 1.37
CA GLU A 164 -3.52 13.55 0.74
C GLU A 164 -2.42 14.47 1.33
N ARG A 165 -2.76 15.47 2.15
CA ARG A 165 -1.80 16.50 2.63
C ARG A 165 -1.24 16.33 4.03
N SER A 166 -1.76 15.41 4.86
CA SER A 166 -1.40 15.36 6.30
C SER A 166 -0.68 14.07 6.73
N ILE A 167 -0.20 13.28 5.78
CA ILE A 167 0.25 11.91 6.03
C ILE A 167 1.64 11.82 6.71
N SER A 168 2.46 12.87 6.67
CA SER A 168 3.88 12.74 7.09
C SER A 168 4.27 13.29 8.47
N THR A 169 3.43 14.08 9.15
CA THR A 169 3.97 14.98 10.21
C THR A 169 3.48 14.70 11.64
N ASP A 170 2.29 14.18 11.88
CA ASP A 170 1.72 14.14 13.25
C ASP A 170 1.78 12.80 14.00
N VAL A 171 2.27 11.73 13.38
CA VAL A 171 2.30 10.41 14.05
C VAL A 171 3.36 10.32 15.17
N ARG A 172 4.21 11.34 15.31
CA ARG A 172 5.27 11.40 16.34
C ARG A 172 4.84 12.07 17.65
N GLY A 173 3.68 12.73 17.68
CA GLY A 173 3.24 13.52 18.84
C GLY A 173 2.32 12.79 19.81
N ALA A 174 1.83 11.60 19.46
CA ALA A 174 0.83 10.89 20.26
C ALA A 174 1.38 9.56 20.80
N ASN A 175 0.94 9.19 22.01
CA ASN A 175 1.30 8.00 22.80
C ASN A 175 0.99 6.63 22.14
N PHE A 176 1.01 6.55 20.81
CA PHE A 176 0.92 5.31 20.05
C PHE A 176 2.28 4.64 20.03
N MET A 177 2.36 3.38 20.49
CA MET A 177 3.61 2.62 20.46
C MET A 177 4.16 2.40 19.04
N SER A 178 3.29 2.42 18.02
CA SER A 178 3.65 2.18 16.62
C SER A 178 2.44 2.39 15.72
N ALA A 179 2.51 3.33 14.77
CA ALA A 179 1.64 3.27 13.59
C ALA A 179 2.08 2.06 12.77
N THR A 180 1.32 0.98 12.87
CA THR A 180 1.76 -0.35 12.43
C THR A 180 1.63 -0.52 10.92
N THR A 181 0.73 0.23 10.26
CA THR A 181 0.60 0.19 8.79
C THR A 181 -0.03 1.48 8.28
N LEU A 182 0.71 2.19 7.42
CA LEU A 182 0.15 3.19 6.53
C LEU A 182 -0.20 2.47 5.22
N SER A 183 -1.49 2.40 4.89
CA SER A 183 -1.93 1.82 3.62
C SER A 183 -2.87 2.77 2.91
N VAL A 184 -2.72 2.86 1.60
CA VAL A 184 -3.61 3.60 0.73
C VAL A 184 -4.67 2.62 0.22
N LYS A 185 -5.95 2.96 0.34
CA LYS A 185 -7.04 2.12 -0.17
C LYS A 185 -8.05 2.90 -1.00
N TYR A 186 -8.72 2.18 -1.89
CA TYR A 186 -9.82 2.66 -2.71
C TYR A 186 -11.13 2.15 -2.13
N TYR A 187 -12.10 3.05 -1.92
CA TYR A 187 -13.40 2.74 -1.34
C TYR A 187 -14.53 3.06 -2.31
N GLY A 188 -15.48 2.13 -2.48
CA GLY A 188 -16.70 2.36 -3.23
C GLY A 188 -17.57 3.47 -2.62
N ARG A 189 -18.14 4.33 -3.47
CA ARG A 189 -19.15 5.34 -3.13
C ARG A 189 -20.53 4.67 -3.16
N SER A 190 -21.14 4.53 -1.98
CA SER A 190 -22.57 4.33 -1.72
C SER A 190 -23.12 2.93 -1.36
N SER A 191 -24.25 3.03 -0.65
CA SER A 191 -25.09 2.12 0.13
C SER A 191 -25.71 0.91 -0.58
N LEU A 192 -25.25 0.57 -1.79
CA LEU A 192 -25.81 -0.54 -2.59
C LEU A 192 -25.33 -1.93 -2.14
N PHE A 193 -24.37 -2.01 -1.21
CA PHE A 193 -23.85 -3.25 -0.66
C PHE A 193 -23.75 -3.15 0.87
N PRO A 194 -24.81 -3.50 1.62
CA PRO A 194 -24.86 -3.31 3.08
C PRO A 194 -23.93 -4.25 3.87
N HIS A 195 -23.21 -5.17 3.22
CA HIS A 195 -22.30 -6.08 3.89
C HIS A 195 -20.93 -6.14 3.19
N LYS A 196 -19.91 -5.71 3.94
CA LYS A 196 -18.48 -6.00 3.77
C LYS A 196 -17.96 -5.82 2.35
N MET A 197 -17.67 -4.57 1.97
CA MET A 197 -16.74 -4.32 0.87
C MET A 197 -15.33 -4.63 1.41
N PHE A 198 -14.88 -5.87 1.21
CA PHE A 198 -13.53 -6.27 1.61
C PHE A 198 -12.51 -5.41 0.88
N PRO A 199 -11.42 -4.98 1.55
CA PRO A 199 -10.34 -4.32 0.85
C PRO A 199 -9.85 -5.27 -0.25
N THR A 200 -10.03 -4.88 -1.51
CA THR A 200 -9.57 -5.64 -2.66
C THR A 200 -8.05 -5.55 -2.73
N PHE A 201 -7.40 -6.44 -1.98
CA PHE A 201 -5.99 -6.75 -2.13
C PHE A 201 -5.84 -7.80 -3.21
N THR A 202 -5.10 -7.46 -4.25
CA THR A 202 -4.31 -8.45 -4.97
C THR A 202 -3.04 -7.74 -5.42
N ASN A 203 -2.06 -7.66 -4.52
CA ASN A 203 -0.67 -7.53 -4.95
C ASN A 203 -0.30 -8.87 -5.60
N ILE A 204 -0.56 -8.99 -6.91
CA ILE A 204 -0.05 -10.09 -7.71
C ILE A 204 1.39 -9.71 -8.06
N TRP A 205 2.33 -10.14 -7.23
CA TRP A 205 3.76 -10.08 -7.51
C TRP A 205 4.21 -11.26 -8.35
#